data_AF-D1YJI2-F1
#
_entry.id   AF-D1YJI2-F1
#
_cell.length_a   1.000
_cell.length_b   1.000
_cell.length_c   1.000
_cell.angle_alpha   90.00
_cell.angle_beta   90.00
_cell.angle_gamma   90.00
#
_symmetry.space_group_name_H-M   'P 1'
#
loop_
_entity.id
_entity.type
_entity.pdbx_description
1 polymer ?
#
loop_
_entity_poly.entity_id
_entity_poly.type
_entity_poly.pdbx_seq_one_letter_code
_entity_poly.pdbx_strand_id
1 'polypeptide(L)' 'MNKQRNLVIGLIIVLVLVIFACLNTEPVAINFGFFQPKMPLIIVLVIMLLLGALVSLLIGRGEKVSPDVKKH' A
#
# COMPACT_ATOMS: atom_id res chain seq x y z
N MET A 1 -4.53 30.54 0.43
CA MET A 1 -3.25 30.16 -0.21
C MET A 1 -2.86 28.71 0.11
N ASN A 2 -3.81 27.76 0.07
CA ASN A 2 -3.66 26.50 0.82
C ASN A 2 -3.51 25.28 -0.10
N LYS A 3 -4.01 25.37 -1.34
CA LYS A 3 -3.99 24.26 -2.31
C LYS A 3 -2.62 24.11 -2.98
N GLN A 4 -1.95 25.21 -3.32
CA GLN A 4 -0.60 25.16 -3.91
C GLN A 4 0.43 24.56 -2.94
N ARG A 5 0.37 24.90 -1.65
CA ARG A 5 1.24 24.29 -0.63
C ARG A 5 1.02 22.77 -0.53
N ASN A 6 -0.24 22.34 -0.51
CA ASN A 6 -0.55 20.91 -0.47
C ASN A 6 -0.11 20.18 -1.75
N LEU A 7 -0.21 20.83 -2.92
CA LEU A 7 0.32 20.28 -4.18
C LEU A 7 1.84 20.13 -4.14
N VAL A 8 2.57 21.15 -3.66
CA VAL A 8 4.03 21.09 -3.54
C VAL A 8 4.46 19.99 -2.58
N ILE A 9 3.82 19.89 -1.41
CA ILE A 9 4.12 18.83 -0.43
C ILE A 9 3.82 17.45 -1.03
N GLY A 10 2.67 17.28 -1.70
CA GLY A 10 2.32 16.03 -2.37
C GLY A 10 3.34 15.65 -3.44
N LEU A 11 3.83 16.62 -4.23
CA LEU A 11 4.84 16.39 -5.25
C LEU A 11 6.17 15.96 -4.65
N ILE A 12 6.60 16.58 -3.55
CA ILE A 12 7.82 16.19 -2.82
C ILE A 12 7.70 14.75 -2.32
N ILE A 13 6.56 14.38 -1.73
CA ILE A 13 6.32 13.01 -1.26
C ILE A 13 6.39 12.02 -2.42
N VAL A 14 5.74 12.31 -3.54
CA VAL A 14 5.78 11.45 -4.73
C VAL A 14 7.21 11.30 -5.25
N LEU A 15 7.99 12.38 -5.31
CA LEU A 15 9.40 12.33 -5.71
C LEU A 15 10.23 11.44 -4.79
N VAL A 16 10.04 11.54 -3.47
CA VAL A 16 10.72 10.68 -2.49
C VAL A 16 10.36 9.21 -2.72
N LEU A 17 9.09 8.89 -2.97
CA LEU A 17 8.66 7.52 -3.27
C LEU A 17 9.28 6.98 -4.56
N VAL A 18 9.39 7.81 -5.60
CA VAL A 18 10.03 7.43 -6.87
C VAL A 18 11.53 7.17 -6.67
N ILE A 19 12.23 8.04 -5.93
CA ILE A 19 13.64 7.83 -5.60
C ILE A 19 13.82 6.53 -4.83
N PHE A 20 12.97 6.29 -3.82
CA PHE A 20 13.00 5.04 -3.05
C PHE A 20 12.77 3.82 -3.94
N ALA A 21 11.82 3.90 -4.88
CA ALA A 21 11.56 2.83 -5.84
C ALA A 21 12.77 2.56 -6.74
N CYS A 22 13.42 3.61 -7.27
CA CYS A 22 14.62 3.49 -8.10
C CYS A 22 15.81 2.90 -7.35
N LEU A 23 16.04 3.33 -6.09
CA LEU A 23 17.13 2.83 -5.25
C LEU A 23 16.89 1.37 -4.82
N ASN A 24 15.64 0.95 -4.68
CA ASN A 24 15.26 -0.41 -4.31
C ASN A 24 14.85 -1.25 -5.54
N THR A 25 15.50 -1.01 -6.68
CA THR A 25 15.36 -1.83 -7.89
C THR A 25 16.18 -3.11 -7.85
N GLU A 26 17.09 -3.24 -6.89
CA GLU A 26 17.93 -4.43 -6.75
C GLU A 26 17.06 -5.70 -6.61
N PRO A 27 17.29 -6.71 -7.45
CA PRO A 27 16.48 -7.92 -7.45
C PRO A 27 16.83 -8.78 -6.23
N VAL A 28 15.89 -8.88 -5.29
CA VAL A 28 16.00 -9.69 -4.08
C VAL A 28 15.32 -11.04 -4.31
N ALA A 29 15.97 -12.12 -3.87
CA ALA A 29 15.37 -13.46 -3.91
C ALA A 29 14.32 -13.59 -2.81
N ILE A 30 13.10 -13.98 -3.17
CA ILE A 30 12.00 -14.15 -2.23
C ILE A 30 11.73 -15.63 -2.07
N ASN A 31 11.72 -16.14 -0.84
CA ASN A 31 11.46 -17.54 -0.61
C ASN A 31 9.94 -17.81 -0.47
N PHE A 32 9.33 -18.46 -1.47
CA PHE A 32 7.94 -18.94 -1.41
C PHE A 32 7.83 -20.41 -0.96
N GLY A 33 8.88 -20.97 -0.38
CA GLY A 33 8.97 -22.36 0.05
C GLY A 33 9.35 -23.32 -1.09
N PHE A 34 8.66 -23.23 -2.23
CA PHE A 34 8.88 -24.11 -3.38
C PHE A 34 9.59 -23.44 -4.56
N PHE A 35 9.58 -22.10 -4.61
CA PHE A 35 10.19 -21.30 -5.66
C PHE A 35 10.82 -20.04 -5.07
N GLN A 36 11.88 -19.54 -5.74
CA GLN A 36 12.64 -18.37 -5.28
C GLN A 36 12.89 -17.36 -6.41
N PRO A 37 11.85 -16.66 -6.89
CA PRO A 37 12.01 -15.70 -7.95
C PRO A 37 12.74 -14.46 -7.41
N LYS A 38 13.61 -13.89 -8.25
CA LYS A 38 14.29 -12.62 -7.94
C LYS A 38 13.49 -11.47 -8.53
N MET A 39 13.03 -10.57 -7.66
CA MET A 39 12.25 -9.41 -8.08
C MET A 39 12.67 -8.17 -7.29
N PRO A 40 12.55 -6.96 -7.85
CA PRO A 40 12.76 -5.71 -7.12
C PRO A 40 11.89 -5.62 -5.86
N LEU A 41 12.47 -5.18 -4.74
CA LEU A 41 11.80 -5.14 -3.43
C LEU A 41 10.49 -4.32 -3.45
N ILE A 42 10.45 -3.24 -4.23
CA ILE A 42 9.26 -2.38 -4.36
C ILE A 42 8.05 -3.13 -4.94
N ILE A 43 8.28 -4.03 -5.91
CA ILE A 43 7.21 -4.85 -6.51
C ILE A 43 6.63 -5.81 -5.47
N VAL A 44 7.50 -6.38 -4.63
CA VAL A 44 7.10 -7.27 -3.53
C VAL A 44 6.24 -6.53 -2.52
N LEU A 45 6.65 -5.32 -2.11
CA LEU A 45 5.90 -4.49 -1.17
C LEU A 45 4.50 -4.16 -1.68
N VAL A 46 4.36 -3.78 -2.95
CA VAL A 46 3.06 -3.48 -3.54
C VAL A 46 2.18 -4.73 -3.58
N ILE A 47 2.71 -5.87 -4.03
CA ILE A 47 1.95 -7.13 -4.06
C ILE A 47 1.51 -7.54 -2.66
N MET A 48 2.39 -7.48 -1.67
CA MET A 48 2.06 -7.82 -0.28
C MET A 48 1.00 -6.89 0.32
N LEU A 49 1.08 -5.58 0.03
CA LEU A 49 0.07 -4.62 0.47
C LEU A 49 -1.31 -4.94 -0.13
N LEU A 50 -1.37 -5.23 -1.43
CA LEU A 50 -2.61 -5.61 -2.12
C LEU A 50 -3.17 -6.94 -1.60
N LEU A 51 -2.32 -7.93 -1.34
CA LEU A 51 -2.73 -9.21 -0.74
C LEU A 51 -3.28 -9.00 0.67
N GLY A 52 -2.66 -8.14 1.49
CA GLY A 52 -3.17 -7.79 2.81
C GLY A 52 -4.55 -7.13 2.75
N ALA A 53 -4.75 -6.18 1.84
CA ALA A 53 -6.05 -5.55 1.61
C ALA A 53 -7.10 -6.57 1.11
N LEU A 54 -6.72 -7.47 0.21
CA LEU A 54 -7.59 -8.54 -0.28
C LEU A 54 -8.01 -9.48 0.86
N VAL A 55 -7.06 -9.93 1.70
CA VAL A 55 -7.35 -10.75 2.88
C VAL A 55 -8.30 -10.02 3.83
N SER A 56 -8.06 -8.73 4.08
CA SER A 56 -8.95 -7.89 4.90
C SER A 56 -10.37 -7.81 4.33
N LEU A 57 -10.54 -7.70 3.00
CA LEU A 57 -11.86 -7.70 2.36
C LEU A 57 -12.55 -9.07 2.43
N LEU A 58 -11.79 -10.16 2.25
CA LEU A 58 -12.34 -11.52 2.26
C LEU A 58 -12.78 -11.95 3.66
N ILE A 59 -12.01 -11.57 4.69
CA ILE A 59 -12.33 -11.86 6.11
C ILE A 59 -13.33 -10.83 6.66
N GLY A 60 -13.23 -9.57 6.23
CA GLY A 60 -13.99 -8.41 6.70
C GLY A 60 -15.45 -8.35 6.26
N ARG A 61 -16.15 -9.48 6.23
CA ARG A 61 -17.63 -9.52 6.22
C ARG A 61 -18.13 -9.47 7.67
N GLY A 62 -18.27 -8.27 8.24
CA GLY A 62 -18.77 -8.16 9.61
C GLY A 62 -19.17 -6.79 10.15
N GLU A 63 -18.70 -5.67 9.59
CA GLU A 63 -19.12 -4.37 10.10
C GLU A 63 -20.42 -3.93 9.43
N LYS A 64 -21.54 -4.49 9.92
CA LYS A 64 -22.80 -3.76 9.82
C LYS A 64 -22.62 -2.51 10.69
N VAL A 65 -22.31 -1.39 10.06
CA VAL A 65 -22.52 -0.09 10.68
C VAL A 65 -24.01 0.01 10.94
N SER A 66 -24.43 -0.42 12.13
CA SER A 66 -25.79 -0.21 12.61
C SER A 66 -25.95 1.30 12.73
N PRO A 67 -26.87 1.93 11.99
CA PRO A 67 -27.16 3.34 12.19
C PRO A 67 -27.72 3.46 13.61
N ASP A 68 -26.89 3.92 14.54
CA ASP A 68 -27.35 4.14 15.90
C ASP A 68 -28.47 5.18 15.85
N VAL A 69 -29.55 4.77 16.48
CA VAL A 69 -30.87 5.35 16.47
C VAL A 69 -30.77 6.68 17.18
N LYS A 70 -30.81 7.78 16.43
CA LYS A 70 -31.19 9.07 17.00
C LYS A 70 -32.71 9.06 17.24
N LYS A 71 -33.15 8.40 18.32
CA LYS A 71 -34.45 8.64 18.94
C LYS A 71 -34.24 9.11 20.37
N HIS A 72 -34.89 10.26 20.61
CA HIS A 72 -35.07 11.01 21.85
C HIS A 72 -33.93 11.97 22.20
#